data_AF-A0A3M1XA01-F1
#
_entry.id   AF-A0A3M1XA01-F1
#
_cell.length_a   1.000
_cell.length_b   1.000
_cell.length_c   1.000
_cell.angle_alpha   90.00
_cell.angle_beta   90.00
_cell.angle_gamma   90.00
#
_symmetry.space_group_name_H-M   'P 1'
#
loop_
_entity.id
_entity.type
_entity.pdbx_description
1 polymer ?
#
loop_
_entity_poly.entity_id
_entity_poly.type
_entity_poly.pdbx_seq_one_letter_code
_entity_poly.pdbx_strand_id
1 'polypeptide(L)' 'MDGVAKDYGDELMVTILDATSPANKRRIQELGFHSHGMVILDSRGNIKIKMDGHNLNEKTIRQAIERVMGS' A
#
# COMPACT_ATOMS: atom_id res chain seq x y z
N MET A 1 -1.43 -5.60 12.97
CA MET A 1 -0.73 -5.39 11.70
C MET A 1 0.50 -4.57 12.01
N ASP A 2 1.69 -5.18 11.95
CA ASP A 2 2.97 -4.45 11.96
C ASP A 2 4.16 -5.39 11.69
N GLY A 3 3.96 -6.44 10.89
CA GLY A 3 5.04 -7.38 10.59
C GLY A 3 6.10 -6.76 9.69
N VAL A 4 5.64 -6.19 8.56
CA VAL A 4 6.53 -5.68 7.51
C VAL A 4 7.06 -4.28 7.80
N ALA A 5 6.26 -3.40 8.42
CA ALA A 5 6.68 -2.02 8.70
C ALA A 5 7.87 -1.94 9.68
N LYS A 6 7.95 -2.88 10.63
CA LYS A 6 9.05 -2.95 11.61
C LYS A 6 10.43 -3.10 10.97
N ASP A 7 10.50 -3.73 9.82
CA ASP A 7 11.78 -3.97 9.13
C ASP A 7 12.30 -2.73 8.40
N TYR A 8 11.45 -1.70 8.24
CA TYR A 8 11.76 -0.49 7.49
C TYR A 8 11.72 0.79 8.33
N GLY A 9 11.43 0.69 9.63
CA GLY A 9 11.49 1.81 10.58
C GLY A 9 10.75 3.05 10.08
N ASP A 10 11.42 4.19 10.11
CA ASP A 10 10.87 5.50 9.70
C ASP A 10 10.84 5.70 8.16
N GLU A 11 11.39 4.76 7.38
CA GLU A 11 11.44 4.87 5.91
C GLU A 11 10.11 4.44 5.26
N LEU A 12 9.26 3.73 6.00
CA LEU A 12 7.98 3.21 5.49
C LEU A 12 6.81 3.60 6.42
N MET A 13 5.94 4.46 5.93
CA MET A 13 4.65 4.74 6.57
C MET A 13 3.57 3.82 5.99
N VAL A 14 2.90 3.05 6.86
CA VAL A 14 1.78 2.18 6.46
C VAL A 14 0.46 2.79 6.90
N THR A 15 -0.51 2.86 5.98
CA THR A 15 -1.86 3.34 6.27
C THR A 15 -2.88 2.35 5.71
N ILE A 16 -3.85 1.97 6.53
CA ILE A 16 -4.95 1.09 6.14
C ILE A 16 -6.19 1.95 5.95
N LEU A 17 -6.74 1.93 4.75
CA LEU A 17 -8.00 2.60 4.44
C LEU A 17 -9.12 1.56 4.39
N ASP A 18 -10.08 1.68 5.30
CA ASP A 18 -11.30 0.88 5.27
C ASP A 18 -12.19 1.32 4.10
N ALA A 19 -12.43 0.42 3.15
CA ALA A 19 -13.25 0.65 1.96
C ALA A 19 -14.76 0.79 2.24
N THR A 20 -15.22 0.32 3.41
CA THR A 20 -16.61 0.46 3.83
C THR A 20 -16.90 1.85 4.39
N SER A 21 -15.87 2.53 4.91
CA SER A 21 -15.98 3.88 5.46
C SER A 21 -16.25 4.91 4.35
N PRO A 22 -17.36 5.67 4.44
CA PRO A 22 -17.69 6.71 3.47
C PRO A 22 -16.60 7.78 3.31
N ALA A 23 -15.88 8.09 4.39
CA ALA A 23 -14.80 9.07 4.40
C ALA A 23 -13.61 8.66 3.50
N ASN A 24 -13.37 7.35 3.36
CA ASN A 24 -12.26 6.81 2.58
C ASN A 24 -12.63 6.51 1.13
N LYS A 25 -13.92 6.36 0.81
CA LYS A 25 -14.39 5.97 -0.54
C LYS A 25 -13.81 6.85 -1.63
N ARG A 26 -13.81 8.18 -1.43
CA ARG A 26 -13.24 9.13 -2.39
C ARG A 26 -11.75 8.87 -2.63
N ARG A 27 -10.98 8.72 -1.56
CA ARG A 27 -9.53 8.49 -1.65
C ARG A 27 -9.21 7.15 -2.32
N ILE A 28 -9.97 6.11 -2.01
CA ILE A 28 -9.82 4.77 -2.60
C ILE A 28 -10.13 4.79 -4.10
N GLN A 29 -11.16 5.53 -4.52
CA GLN A 29 -11.50 5.74 -5.92
C GLN A 29 -10.42 6.56 -6.66
N GLU A 30 -9.87 7.61 -6.03
CA GLU A 30 -8.75 8.39 -6.60
C GLU A 30 -7.48 7.55 -6.81
N LEU A 31 -7.25 6.55 -5.94
CA LEU A 31 -6.19 5.55 -6.10
C LEU A 31 -6.58 4.43 -7.11
N GLY A 32 -7.83 4.46 -7.61
CA GLY A 32 -8.38 3.59 -8.63
C GLY A 32 -8.74 2.18 -8.14
N PHE A 33 -9.07 2.01 -6.87
CA PHE A 33 -9.52 0.72 -6.33
C PHE A 33 -11.05 0.64 -6.27
N HIS A 34 -11.58 -0.55 -6.54
CA HIS A 34 -13.02 -0.83 -6.49
C HIS A 34 -13.42 -1.76 -5.34
N SER A 35 -12.49 -2.59 -4.83
CA SER A 35 -12.77 -3.56 -3.75
C SER A 35 -11.70 -3.56 -2.67
N HIS A 36 -10.55 -4.17 -2.91
CA HIS A 36 -9.45 -4.35 -1.96
C HIS A 36 -8.13 -4.43 -2.72
N GLY A 37 -7.05 -3.92 -2.12
CA GLY A 37 -5.76 -3.82 -2.77
C GLY A 37 -4.74 -3.06 -1.94
N MET A 38 -3.54 -2.92 -2.48
CA MET A 38 -2.44 -2.15 -1.89
C MET A 38 -1.83 -1.23 -2.92
N VAL A 39 -1.45 -0.03 -2.48
CA VAL A 39 -0.68 0.91 -3.27
C VAL A 39 0.56 1.33 -2.49
N ILE A 40 1.68 1.47 -3.19
CA ILE A 40 2.89 2.11 -2.66
C ILE A 40 3.03 3.45 -3.36
N LEU A 41 3.11 4.51 -2.55
CA LEU A 41 3.28 5.89 -3.00
C LEU A 41 4.70 6.33 -2.69
N ASP A 42 5.29 7.18 -3.53
CA ASP A 42 6.51 7.91 -3.15
C ASP A 42 6.18 9.10 -2.22
N SER A 43 7.22 9.77 -1.72
CA SER A 43 7.10 10.95 -0.85
C SER A 43 6.38 12.14 -1.49
N ARG A 44 6.18 12.13 -2.82
CA ARG A 44 5.42 13.14 -3.56
C ARG A 44 3.97 12.70 -3.84
N GLY A 45 3.58 11.51 -3.37
CA GLY A 45 2.25 10.94 -3.58
C GLY A 45 2.05 10.27 -4.93
N ASN A 46 3.10 10.02 -5.71
CA ASN A 46 2.99 9.30 -6.98
C ASN A 46 2.90 7.80 -6.72
N ILE A 47 2.01 7.12 -7.45
CA ILE A 47 1.88 5.67 -7.40
C ILE A 47 3.12 5.02 -8.02
N LYS A 48 3.84 4.22 -7.23
CA LYS A 48 4.96 3.38 -7.70
C LYS A 48 4.52 1.95 -7.98
N ILE A 49 3.69 1.40 -7.09
CA ILE A 49 3.16 0.06 -7.22
C ILE A 49 1.68 0.08 -6.87
N LYS A 50 0.88 -0.67 -7.64
CA LYS A 50 -0.52 -0.94 -7.36
C LYS A 50 -0.75 -2.43 -7.50
N MET A 51 -1.33 -3.05 -6.48
CA MET A 51 -1.61 -4.47 -6.42
C MET A 51 -3.06 -4.71 -6.08
N ASP A 52 -3.68 -5.64 -6.81
CA ASP A 52 -5.00 -6.15 -6.50
C ASP A 52 -4.96 -7.05 -5.26
N GLY A 53 -6.04 -7.03 -4.50
CA GLY A 53 -6.21 -7.76 -3.25
C GLY A 53 -5.97 -9.28 -3.34
N HIS A 54 -6.22 -9.89 -4.50
CA HIS A 54 -6.01 -11.34 -4.70
C HIS A 54 -4.54 -11.79 -4.54
N ASN A 55 -3.59 -10.87 -4.74
CA ASN A 55 -2.16 -11.16 -4.65
C ASN A 55 -1.50 -10.54 -3.41
N LEU A 56 -2.27 -10.14 -2.39
CA LEU A 56 -1.72 -9.57 -1.17
C LEU A 56 -1.32 -10.65 -0.16
N ASN A 57 -0.05 -11.02 -0.19
CA ASN A 57 0.59 -11.79 0.89
C ASN A 57 1.92 -11.14 1.30
N GLU A 58 2.43 -11.50 2.47
CA GLU A 58 3.64 -10.89 3.04
C GLU A 58 4.83 -10.90 2.08
N LYS A 59 5.07 -12.03 1.40
CA LYS A 59 6.17 -12.17 0.44
C LYS A 59 6.05 -11.16 -0.70
N THR A 60 4.88 -11.07 -1.32
CA THR A 60 4.65 -10.14 -2.43
C THR A 60 4.70 -8.66 -2.00
N ILE A 61 4.27 -8.37 -0.77
CA ILE A 61 4.33 -7.02 -0.19
C ILE A 61 5.78 -6.61 0.04
N ARG A 62 6.60 -7.48 0.65
CA ARG A 62 8.04 -7.24 0.86
C ARG A 62 8.78 -7.00 -0.44
N GLN A 63 8.57 -7.87 -1.44
CA GLN A 63 9.16 -7.73 -2.77
C GLN A 63 8.76 -6.41 -3.46
N ALA A 64 7.51 -5.98 -3.28
CA ALA A 64 7.05 -4.70 -3.80
C ALA A 64 7.78 -3.51 -3.11
N ILE A 65 7.93 -3.56 -1.79
CA ILE A 65 8.63 -2.54 -1.02
C ILE A 65 10.11 -2.46 -1.42
N GLU A 66 10.82 -3.60 -1.44
CA GLU A 66 12.24 -3.69 -1.84
C GLU A 66 12.47 -3.12 -3.24
N ARG A 67 11.57 -3.43 -4.19
CA ARG A 67 11.63 -2.89 -5.55
C ARG A 67 11.52 -1.37 -5.61
N VAL A 68 10.75 -0.76 -4.71
CA VAL A 68 10.60 0.70 -4.66
C VAL A 68 11.77 1.36 -3.94
N MET A 69 12.30 0.72 -2.89
CA MET A 69 13.39 1.26 -2.10
C MET A 69 14.78 0.99 -2.69
N GLY A 70 14.87 0.14 -3.72
CA GLY A 70 16.10 -0.06 -4.49
C GLY A 70 17.11 -1.01 -3.84
N SER A 71 16.63 -2.04 -3.13
CA SER A 71 17.45 -3.10 -2.54
C SER A 71 17.75 -4.23 -3.52
#